data_AF-A0AAV1QIY4-F1
#
_entry.id   AF-A0AAV1QIY4-F1
#
_cell.length_a   1.000
_cell.length_b   1.000
_cell.length_c   1.000
_cell.angle_alpha   90.00
_cell.angle_beta   90.00
_cell.angle_gamma   90.00
#
_symmetry.space_group_name_H-M   'P 1'
#
loop_
_entity.id
_entity.type
_entity.pdbx_description
1 polymer ?
#
loop_
_entity_poly.entity_id
_entity_poly.type
_entity_poly.pdbx_seq_one_letter_code
_entity_poly.pdbx_strand_id
1 'polypeptide(L)'
;MENPYKEPQKGCILCSVSVDFKNIQLLSQFISPHTGRIYGRHITGLCGRKQKDVSKAIKKAQSMGFMSVTHKHPQFMKDPSICSVRRSD
;
A
#
# COMPACT_ATOMS: atom_id res chain seq x y z
N MET A 1 -1.68 -25.72 29.22
CA MET A 1 -1.38 -26.38 27.93
C MET A 1 -1.78 -25.40 26.84
N GLU A 2 -0.88 -25.04 25.92
CA GLU A 2 -1.25 -24.21 24.77
C GLU A 2 -2.12 -25.04 23.81
N ASN A 3 -3.08 -24.39 23.11
CA ASN A 3 -4.01 -25.09 22.22
C ASN A 3 -3.29 -25.64 20.97
N PRO A 4 -3.21 -26.97 20.75
CA PRO A 4 -2.51 -27.57 19.61
C PRO A 4 -3.17 -27.30 18.24
N TYR A 5 -4.44 -26.90 18.22
CA TYR A 5 -5.20 -26.60 17.00
C TYR A 5 -5.21 -25.10 16.64
N LYS A 6 -4.47 -24.27 17.39
CA LYS A 6 -4.42 -22.83 17.13
C LYS A 6 -3.65 -22.56 15.83
N GLU A 7 -4.37 -22.14 14.80
CA GLU A 7 -3.75 -21.70 13.54
C GLU A 7 -2.81 -20.50 13.76
N PRO A 8 -1.71 -20.40 12.97
CA PRO A 8 -0.84 -19.26 13.02
C PRO A 8 -1.58 -17.98 12.58
N GLN A 9 -1.24 -16.85 13.20
CA GLN A 9 -1.85 -15.58 12.83
C GLN A 9 -1.50 -15.21 11.38
N LYS A 10 -2.53 -15.02 10.56
CA LYS A 10 -2.38 -14.58 9.16
C LYS A 10 -1.90 -13.13 9.14
N GLY A 11 -0.70 -12.92 8.63
CA GLY A 11 -0.14 -11.58 8.40
C GLY A 11 -0.82 -10.87 7.22
N CYS A 12 -0.66 -9.56 7.12
CA CYS A 12 -0.98 -8.84 5.89
C CYS A 12 0.08 -9.11 4.82
N ILE A 13 -0.24 -8.79 3.58
CA ILE A 13 0.64 -8.93 2.40
C ILE A 13 2.04 -8.32 2.53
N LEU A 14 2.22 -7.29 3.36
CA LEU A 14 3.51 -6.62 3.57
C LEU A 14 4.17 -6.95 4.92
N CYS A 15 3.62 -7.87 5.73
CA CYS A 15 4.15 -8.14 7.07
C CYS A 15 5.66 -8.48 7.06
N SER A 16 6.09 -9.28 6.09
CA SER A 16 7.49 -9.72 5.95
C SER A 16 8.31 -8.89 4.95
N VAL A 17 7.73 -7.80 4.40
CA VAL A 17 8.36 -6.98 3.35
C VAL A 17 8.82 -5.64 3.93
N SER A 18 10.06 -5.23 3.67
CA SER A 18 10.56 -3.90 4.04
C SER A 18 9.97 -2.84 3.11
N VAL A 19 9.48 -1.73 3.69
CA VAL A 19 8.88 -0.62 2.94
C VAL A 19 9.90 0.51 2.89
N ASP A 20 10.30 0.91 1.69
CA ASP A 20 11.22 2.03 1.44
C ASP A 20 10.53 3.07 0.53
N PHE A 21 10.78 4.35 0.79
CA PHE A 21 10.27 5.48 -0.01
C PHE A 21 10.83 5.48 -1.45
N LYS A 22 11.96 4.80 -1.68
CA LYS A 22 12.57 4.65 -3.01
C LYS A 22 11.82 3.67 -3.91
N ASN A 23 11.03 2.74 -3.35
CA ASN A 23 10.28 1.77 -4.15
C ASN A 23 8.94 2.36 -4.59
N ILE A 24 8.98 3.23 -5.61
CA ILE A 24 7.81 3.95 -6.12
C ILE A 24 6.76 2.97 -6.66
N GLN A 25 7.20 1.89 -7.33
CA GLN A 25 6.29 0.90 -7.91
C GLN A 25 5.40 0.27 -6.83
N LEU A 26 5.98 -0.18 -5.72
CA LEU A 26 5.23 -0.73 -4.59
C LEU A 26 4.28 0.31 -3.98
N LEU A 27 4.78 1.52 -3.70
CA LEU A 27 3.99 2.57 -3.06
C LEU A 27 2.82 3.02 -3.95
N SER A 28 3.00 2.98 -5.27
CA SER A 28 1.99 3.41 -6.24
C SER A 28 0.73 2.52 -6.24
N GLN A 29 0.82 1.31 -5.68
CA GLN A 29 -0.29 0.37 -5.57
C GLN A 29 -1.24 0.72 -4.41
N PHE A 30 -0.83 1.61 -3.51
CA PHE A 30 -1.61 2.05 -2.34
C PHE A 30 -2.20 3.46 -2.48
N ILE A 31 -2.17 4.03 -3.69
CA ILE A 31 -2.77 5.33 -4.01
C ILE A 31 -3.83 5.21 -5.10
N SER A 32 -4.74 6.18 -5.12
CA SER A 32 -5.72 6.35 -6.18
C SER A 32 -5.04 6.73 -7.50
N PRO A 33 -5.31 6.00 -8.61
CA PRO A 33 -4.75 6.30 -9.92
C PRO A 33 -4.95 7.75 -10.37
N HIS A 34 -6.15 8.28 -10.17
CA HIS A 34 -6.57 9.58 -10.72
C HIS A 34 -6.47 10.74 -9.72
N THR A 35 -6.43 10.47 -8.41
CA THR A 35 -6.43 11.52 -7.38
C THR A 35 -5.18 11.54 -6.52
N GLY A 36 -4.31 10.53 -6.62
CA GLY A 36 -3.11 10.41 -5.78
C GLY A 36 -3.38 10.20 -4.29
N ARG A 37 -4.66 10.12 -3.88
CA ARG A 37 -5.07 9.90 -2.49
C ARG A 37 -4.61 8.53 -2.00
N ILE A 38 -4.02 8.49 -0.81
CA ILE A 38 -3.60 7.23 -0.17
C ILE A 38 -4.85 6.48 0.30
N TYR A 39 -4.96 5.19 -0.04
CA TYR A 39 -6.07 4.36 0.39
C TYR A 39 -6.03 4.07 1.90
N GLY A 40 -7.22 4.00 2.50
CA GLY A 40 -7.38 3.65 3.91
C GLY A 40 -7.22 2.15 4.16
N ARG A 41 -7.06 1.77 5.44
CA ARG A 41 -6.83 0.37 5.86
C ARG A 41 -7.94 -0.59 5.42
N HIS A 42 -9.19 -0.13 5.33
CA HIS A 42 -10.33 -0.93 4.89
C HIS A 42 -10.24 -1.33 3.40
N ILE A 43 -9.44 -0.62 2.61
CA ILE A 43 -9.18 -0.90 1.19
C ILE A 43 -7.87 -1.66 1.02
N THR A 44 -6.81 -1.24 1.72
CA THR A 44 -5.47 -1.83 1.56
C THR A 44 -5.29 -3.19 2.23
N GLY A 45 -6.13 -3.50 3.24
CA GLY A 45 -6.03 -4.74 4.01
C GLY A 45 -4.75 -4.88 4.84
N LEU A 46 -3.98 -3.79 5.01
CA LEU A 46 -2.70 -3.83 5.74
C LEU A 46 -2.90 -3.87 7.26
N CYS A 47 -1.90 -4.41 7.97
CA CYS A 47 -1.82 -4.25 9.42
C CYS A 47 -1.53 -2.77 9.76
N GLY A 48 -1.91 -2.33 10.96
CA GLY A 48 -1.77 -0.92 11.35
C GLY A 48 -0.32 -0.40 11.29
N ARG A 49 0.66 -1.27 11.57
CA ARG A 49 2.09 -0.94 11.44
C ARG A 49 2.47 -0.66 10.00
N LYS A 50 2.18 -1.59 9.08
CA LYS A 50 2.53 -1.45 7.66
C LYS A 50 1.75 -0.33 6.97
N GLN A 51 0.50 -0.08 7.36
CA GLN A 51 -0.25 1.07 6.85
C GLN A 51 0.43 2.40 7.21
N LYS A 52 0.93 2.54 8.44
CA LYS A 52 1.69 3.72 8.87
C LYS A 52 3.01 3.84 8.12
N ASP A 53 3.74 2.74 7.95
CA ASP A 53 5.01 2.70 7.22
C ASP A 53 4.84 3.11 5.75
N VAL A 54 3.86 2.55 5.06
CA VAL A 54 3.50 2.90 3.68
C VAL A 54 3.08 4.36 3.56
N SER A 55 2.24 4.85 4.47
CA SER A 55 1.80 6.25 4.46
C SER A 55 2.95 7.23 4.66
N LYS A 56 3.90 6.91 5.55
CA LYS A 56 5.12 7.70 5.76
C LYS A 56 6.03 7.67 4.53
N ALA A 57 6.22 6.49 3.94
CA ALA A 57 7.05 6.32 2.75
C ALA A 57 6.48 7.07 1.54
N ILE A 58 5.17 7.02 1.30
CA ILE A 58 4.50 7.80 0.24
C ILE A 58 4.72 9.30 0.45
N LYS A 59 4.43 9.81 1.64
CA LYS A 59 4.61 11.24 1.95
C LYS A 59 6.05 11.69 1.77
N LYS A 60 7.02 10.86 2.16
CA LYS A 60 8.45 11.12 1.97
C LYS A 60 8.84 11.10 0.49
N ALA A 61 8.35 10.13 -0.28
CA ALA A 61 8.59 10.06 -1.72
C ALA A 61 8.00 11.29 -2.43
N GLN A 62 6.81 11.74 -2.02
CA GLN A 62 6.17 12.96 -2.53
C GLN A 62 6.97 14.22 -2.19
N SER A 63 7.41 14.38 -0.93
CA SER A 63 8.18 15.57 -0.52
C SER A 63 9.56 15.64 -1.18
N MET A 64 10.14 14.49 -1.53
CA MET A 64 11.45 14.41 -2.21
C MET A 64 11.33 14.44 -3.75
N GLY A 65 10.13 14.51 -4.31
CA GLY A 65 9.91 14.57 -5.76
C GLY A 65 10.00 13.23 -6.49
N PHE A 66 10.03 12.09 -5.79
CA PHE A 66 10.03 10.75 -6.39
C PHE A 66 8.64 10.29 -6.84
N MET A 67 7.57 10.81 -6.24
CA MET A 67 6.20 10.40 -6.54
C MET A 67 5.28 11.63 -6.66
N SER A 68 4.39 11.61 -7.65
CA SER A 68 3.36 12.65 -7.80
C SER A 68 2.35 12.62 -6.66
N VAL A 69 1.86 13.80 -6.28
CA VAL A 69 0.81 13.96 -5.25
C VAL A 69 -0.59 13.83 -5.86
N THR A 70 -0.75 14.18 -7.13
CA THR A 70 -2.08 14.37 -7.75
C THR A 70 -2.57 13.14 -8.52
N HIS A 71 -1.66 12.29 -8.99
CA HIS A 71 -2.01 11.14 -9.82
C HIS A 71 -0.92 10.07 -9.75
N LYS A 72 -1.27 8.83 -10.10
CA LYS A 72 -0.31 7.74 -10.27
C LYS A 72 0.48 7.93 -11.56
N HIS A 73 1.77 7.61 -11.53
CA HIS A 73 2.62 7.70 -12.73
C HIS A 73 2.11 6.74 -13.83
N PRO A 74 2.02 7.15 -15.12
CA PRO A 74 1.47 6.34 -16.20
C PRO A 74 2.09 4.94 -16.34
N GLN A 75 3.40 4.83 -16.09
CA GLN A 75 4.13 3.56 -16.15
C GLN A 75 3.57 2.49 -15.19
N PHE A 76 3.03 2.90 -14.04
CA PHE A 76 2.53 1.98 -13.01
C PHE A 76 1.01 1.74 -13.11
N MET A 77 0.30 2.35 -14.07
CA MET A 77 -1.15 2.20 -14.21
C MET A 77 -1.58 0.75 -14.49
N LYS A 78 -0.71 -0.02 -15.15
CA LYS A 78 -0.95 -1.42 -15.54
C LYS A 78 -0.51 -2.43 -14.48
N ASP A 79 0.02 -1.99 -13.34
CA ASP A 79 0.39 -2.89 -12.25
C ASP A 79 -0.86 -3.61 -11.67
N PRO A 80 -0.70 -4.84 -11.19
CA PRO A 80 -1.80 -5.58 -10.55
C PRO A 80 -2.36 -4.79 -9.36
N SER A 81 -3.69 -4.72 -9.27
CA SER A 81 -4.37 -4.03 -8.18
C SER A 81 -4.41 -4.90 -6.93
N ILE A 82 -3.59 -4.56 -5.94
CA ILE A 82 -3.61 -5.17 -4.61
C ILE A 82 -4.86 -4.74 -3.81
N CYS A 83 -5.27 -3.50 -4.00
CA CYS A 83 -6.37 -2.89 -3.26
C CYS A 83 -7.72 -3.27 -3.90
N SER A 84 -8.67 -3.74 -3.08
CA SER A 84 -10.03 -4.14 -3.50
C SER A 84 -10.95 -2.92 -3.72
N VAL A 85 -10.57 -2.05 -4.66
CA VAL A 85 -11.41 -0.90 -5.04
C VAL A 85 -12.40 -1.36 -6.11
N ARG A 86 -13.69 -1.41 -5.76
CA ARG A 86 -14.75 -1.51 -6.76
C ARG A 86 -14.80 -0.20 -7.53
N ARG A 87 -14.41 -0.23 -8.80
CA ARG A 87 -14.59 0.90 -9.71
C ARG A 87 -16.02 0.83 -10.21
N SER A 88 -16.77 1.91 -10.09
CA SER A 88 -17.99 2.09 -10.87
C SER A 88 -17.52 2.43 -12.28
N ASP A 89 -17.72 1.51 -13.22
CA ASP A 89 -17.55 1.81 -14.65
C ASP A 89 -18.65 2.78 -15.12
#